data_AF-K2A6F3-F1
#
_entry.id   AF-K2A6F3-F1
#
_cell.length_a   1.000
_cell.length_b   1.000
_cell.length_c   1.000
_cell.angle_alpha   90.00
_cell.angle_beta   90.00
_cell.angle_gamma   90.00
#
_symmetry.space_group_name_H-M   'P 1'
#
loop_
_entity.id
_entity.type
_entity.pdbx_description
1 polymer ?
#
loop_
_entity_poly.entity_id
_entity_poly.type
_entity_poly.pdbx_seq_one_letter_code
_entity_poly.pdbx_strand_id
1 'polypeptide(L)'
;MLKRAIYCFISILIQIAVVGIPVVKATDTGIIQPNRWETLKPSGKYGMESGVHYASSVNIEGSAEIEDVSACMEVVSDVLDALPRNHSESVENLSLIFDTDAKRGQGGGNTVKIRCAGISEDELAAVLIHEIGHTVDTGLIDSYEGDVSAFTDGLRAVYSGDLSVDFYEISWTGNGSFREETNGYSFVSEYAMTDPFEDFAESYLYYVLHGESFRRLALLNEQLDAKYAFLRDYVFEGVEYSGIDGYEAPLFDRPYDATRLPYELAELVW
;
A
#
# COMPACT_ATOMS: atom_id res chain seq x y z
N MET A 1 -70.36 1.69 -56.77
CA MET A 1 -69.05 1.82 -57.44
C MET A 1 -68.20 2.77 -56.60
N LEU A 2 -67.30 2.26 -55.75
CA LEU A 2 -65.82 2.13 -55.97
C LEU A 2 -65.15 3.52 -56.18
N LYS A 3 -64.12 4.02 -55.47
CA LYS A 3 -62.97 3.49 -54.70
C LYS A 3 -62.47 4.58 -53.71
N ARG A 4 -62.17 4.26 -52.43
CA ARG A 4 -60.82 4.19 -51.79
C ARG A 4 -59.80 5.31 -52.07
N ALA A 5 -59.37 6.01 -51.00
CA ALA A 5 -57.97 6.34 -50.63
C ALA A 5 -57.99 7.01 -49.22
N ILE A 6 -57.65 6.31 -48.13
CA ILE A 6 -56.32 6.13 -47.49
C ILE A 6 -55.95 7.26 -46.51
N TYR A 7 -55.77 6.85 -45.25
CA TYR A 7 -55.37 7.56 -44.04
C TYR A 7 -53.92 8.07 -44.07
N CYS A 8 -53.63 9.17 -43.36
CA CYS A 8 -52.38 9.29 -42.58
C CYS A 8 -52.52 10.37 -41.48
N PHE A 9 -52.73 9.94 -40.24
CA PHE A 9 -52.48 10.72 -39.03
C PHE A 9 -51.03 10.44 -38.62
N ILE A 10 -50.19 11.48 -38.55
CA ILE A 10 -48.85 11.38 -37.99
C ILE A 10 -48.98 11.55 -36.47
N SER A 11 -48.97 10.43 -35.75
CA SER A 11 -48.69 10.40 -34.31
C SER A 11 -47.19 10.27 -34.12
N ILE A 12 -46.56 11.29 -33.55
CA ILE A 12 -45.16 11.23 -33.11
C ILE A 12 -45.14 10.40 -31.82
N LEU A 13 -44.80 9.12 -31.95
CA LEU A 13 -44.39 8.26 -30.85
C LEU A 13 -42.91 8.54 -30.58
N ILE A 14 -42.61 9.10 -29.41
CA ILE A 14 -41.26 9.10 -28.85
C ILE A 14 -40.95 7.65 -28.48
N GLN A 15 -40.16 6.97 -29.32
CA GLN A 15 -39.48 5.75 -28.92
C GLN A 15 -38.39 6.13 -27.92
N ILE A 16 -38.66 5.91 -26.63
CA ILE A 16 -37.60 5.69 -25.68
C ILE A 16 -36.95 4.38 -26.12
N ALA A 17 -35.80 4.47 -26.78
CA ALA A 17 -34.92 3.33 -26.93
C ALA A 17 -34.54 2.89 -25.51
N VAL A 18 -35.12 1.80 -25.05
CA VAL A 18 -34.51 0.98 -24.01
C VAL A 18 -33.23 0.47 -24.65
N VAL A 19 -32.14 1.21 -24.44
CA VAL A 19 -30.80 0.74 -24.76
C VAL A 19 -30.63 -0.53 -23.93
N GLY A 20 -30.64 -1.66 -24.63
CA GLY A 20 -30.41 -2.95 -24.00
C GLY A 20 -29.12 -2.86 -23.22
N ILE A 21 -29.22 -3.10 -21.91
CA ILE A 21 -28.06 -3.32 -21.05
C ILE A 21 -27.27 -4.45 -21.72
N PRO A 22 -26.02 -4.22 -22.17
CA PRO A 22 -25.24 -5.29 -22.76
C PRO A 22 -24.99 -6.33 -21.66
N VAL A 23 -25.56 -7.51 -21.82
CA VAL A 23 -25.17 -8.69 -21.05
C VAL A 23 -23.78 -9.08 -21.52
N VAL A 24 -22.75 -8.55 -20.86
CA VAL A 24 -21.37 -8.95 -21.10
C VAL A 24 -21.19 -10.34 -20.50
N LYS A 25 -20.85 -11.31 -21.35
CA LYS A 25 -20.45 -12.65 -20.93
C LYS A 25 -19.14 -12.55 -20.15
N ALA A 26 -19.12 -13.16 -18.97
CA ALA A 26 -17.88 -13.47 -18.26
C ALA A 26 -16.94 -14.22 -19.22
N THR A 27 -15.81 -13.61 -19.55
CA THR A 27 -14.67 -14.32 -20.12
C THR A 27 -13.92 -14.99 -18.96
N ASP A 28 -13.47 -16.22 -19.14
CA ASP A 28 -12.76 -17.08 -18.16
C ASP A 28 -11.39 -16.53 -17.69
N THR A 29 -11.16 -15.23 -17.79
CA THR A 29 -9.97 -14.50 -17.35
C THR A 29 -10.44 -13.34 -16.46
N GLY A 30 -10.44 -13.55 -15.14
CA GLY A 30 -11.03 -12.69 -14.12
C GLY A 30 -10.32 -11.34 -13.92
N ILE A 31 -10.49 -10.44 -14.87
CA ILE A 31 -10.06 -9.04 -14.78
C ILE A 31 -11.24 -8.22 -14.23
N ILE A 32 -11.06 -7.57 -13.09
CA ILE A 32 -12.08 -6.73 -12.44
C ILE A 32 -11.84 -5.27 -12.84
N GLN A 33 -12.89 -4.63 -13.35
CA GLN A 33 -12.89 -3.22 -13.74
C GLN A 33 -13.30 -2.32 -12.55
N PRO A 34 -12.89 -1.03 -12.52
CA PRO A 34 -12.90 -0.17 -11.32
C PRO A 34 -14.26 0.07 -10.65
N ASN A 35 -15.38 -0.30 -11.26
CA ASN A 35 -16.72 0.06 -10.79
C ASN A 35 -17.64 -1.17 -10.59
N ARG A 36 -17.10 -2.36 -10.31
CA ARG A 36 -17.94 -3.56 -10.18
C ARG A 36 -17.42 -4.63 -9.20
N TRP A 37 -17.27 -4.25 -7.94
CA TRP A 37 -16.99 -5.18 -6.84
C TRP A 37 -18.15 -6.15 -6.53
N GLU A 38 -19.37 -5.85 -7.03
CA GLU A 38 -20.61 -6.64 -6.87
C GLU A 38 -20.57 -8.08 -7.44
N THR A 39 -19.49 -8.50 -8.12
CA THR A 39 -19.38 -9.83 -8.75
C THR A 39 -18.23 -10.69 -8.22
N LEU A 40 -17.53 -10.21 -7.19
CA LEU A 40 -16.47 -10.96 -6.52
C LEU A 40 -17.04 -12.22 -5.84
N LYS A 41 -16.23 -13.29 -5.82
CA LYS A 41 -16.53 -14.44 -4.95
C LYS A 41 -15.75 -14.27 -3.66
N PRO A 42 -16.24 -14.80 -2.52
CA PRO A 42 -15.54 -14.76 -1.23
C PRO A 42 -14.16 -15.44 -1.18
N SER A 43 -13.73 -16.06 -2.29
CA SER A 43 -12.41 -16.65 -2.45
C SER A 43 -12.09 -16.76 -3.95
N GLY A 44 -10.82 -16.59 -4.30
CA GLY A 44 -10.36 -16.68 -5.69
C GLY A 44 -9.15 -15.80 -5.97
N LYS A 45 -8.60 -15.96 -7.19
CA LYS A 45 -7.56 -15.09 -7.74
C LYS A 45 -8.15 -14.14 -8.76
N TYR A 46 -7.83 -12.85 -8.63
CA TYR A 46 -8.35 -11.77 -9.44
C TYR A 46 -7.22 -10.90 -9.96
N GLY A 47 -7.38 -10.31 -11.14
CA GLY A 47 -6.61 -9.14 -11.53
C GLY A 47 -7.33 -7.90 -11.02
N MET A 48 -6.61 -6.98 -10.37
CA MET A 48 -7.13 -5.67 -10.03
C MET A 48 -6.63 -4.65 -11.05
N GLU A 49 -7.56 -4.08 -11.82
CA GLU A 49 -7.32 -2.89 -12.63
C GLU A 49 -8.01 -1.70 -11.94
N SER A 50 -7.25 -0.89 -11.23
CA SER A 50 -7.61 0.51 -10.97
C SER A 50 -7.20 1.34 -12.18
N GLY A 51 -7.81 2.50 -12.41
CA GLY A 51 -7.59 3.33 -13.60
C GLY A 51 -6.12 3.67 -13.93
N VAL A 52 -5.18 3.50 -12.98
CA VAL A 52 -3.75 3.78 -13.16
C VAL A 52 -2.81 2.66 -12.62
N HIS A 53 -3.27 1.73 -11.77
CA HIS A 53 -2.40 0.80 -11.02
C HIS A 53 -2.77 -0.69 -11.13
N TYR A 54 -1.74 -1.55 -11.04
CA TYR A 54 -1.81 -3.02 -11.17
C TYR A 54 -1.20 -3.70 -9.95
N ALA A 55 -2.01 -4.43 -9.17
CA ALA A 55 -1.52 -5.60 -8.45
C ALA A 55 -1.64 -6.80 -9.40
N SER A 56 -0.51 -7.43 -9.75
CA SER A 56 -0.48 -8.48 -10.78
C SER A 56 -1.38 -9.67 -10.44
N SER A 57 -1.59 -9.94 -9.15
CA SER A 57 -2.59 -10.89 -8.66
C SER A 57 -3.09 -10.53 -7.26
N VAL A 58 -4.41 -10.57 -7.07
CA VAL A 58 -5.07 -10.46 -5.77
C VAL A 58 -5.71 -11.80 -5.42
N ASN A 59 -5.36 -12.36 -4.25
CA ASN A 59 -5.92 -13.60 -3.73
C ASN A 59 -6.79 -13.32 -2.51
N ILE A 60 -8.03 -13.81 -2.50
CA ILE A 60 -8.90 -13.72 -1.33
C ILE A 60 -8.84 -15.03 -0.56
N GLU A 61 -8.39 -14.96 0.70
CA GLU A 61 -8.22 -16.08 1.62
C GLU A 61 -9.21 -15.97 2.78
N GLY A 62 -9.85 -17.10 3.13
CA GLY A 62 -10.83 -17.16 4.22
C GLY A 62 -12.28 -17.21 3.72
N SER A 63 -13.21 -16.79 4.58
CA SER A 63 -14.64 -16.69 4.27
C SER A 63 -15.15 -15.32 4.72
N ALA A 64 -15.61 -14.52 3.78
CA ALA A 64 -16.12 -13.17 4.01
C ALA A 64 -17.38 -12.92 3.21
N GLU A 65 -18.20 -11.98 3.69
CA GLU A 65 -19.31 -11.46 2.90
C GLU A 65 -18.78 -10.53 1.80
N ILE A 66 -19.56 -10.34 0.74
CA ILE A 66 -19.13 -9.58 -0.44
C ILE A 66 -18.89 -8.10 -0.10
N GLU A 67 -19.64 -7.57 0.87
CA GLU A 67 -19.51 -6.22 1.37
C GLU A 67 -18.16 -6.01 2.07
N ASP A 68 -17.73 -6.96 2.92
CA ASP A 68 -16.44 -6.89 3.62
C ASP A 68 -15.26 -6.95 2.64
N VAL A 69 -15.39 -7.80 1.61
CA VAL A 69 -14.41 -7.87 0.52
C VAL A 69 -14.34 -6.55 -0.23
N SER A 70 -15.49 -5.97 -0.56
CA SER A 70 -15.56 -4.72 -1.32
C SER A 70 -14.95 -3.55 -0.54
N ALA A 71 -15.26 -3.44 0.77
CA ALA A 71 -14.70 -2.41 1.63
C ALA A 71 -13.17 -2.53 1.77
N CYS A 72 -12.64 -3.75 1.97
CA CYS A 72 -11.19 -3.95 2.04
C CYS A 72 -10.51 -3.59 0.70
N MET A 73 -11.11 -3.98 -0.43
CA MET A 73 -10.60 -3.67 -1.76
C MET A 73 -10.60 -2.17 -2.06
N GLU A 74 -11.59 -1.42 -1.57
CA GLU A 74 -11.66 0.04 -1.71
C GLU A 74 -10.46 0.70 -1.03
N VAL A 75 -10.22 0.39 0.25
CA VAL A 75 -9.05 0.89 0.99
C VAL A 75 -7.73 0.50 0.32
N VAL A 76 -7.61 -0.76 -0.12
CA VAL A 76 -6.42 -1.24 -0.84
C VAL A 76 -6.19 -0.45 -2.12
N SER A 77 -7.24 -0.18 -2.90
CA SER A 77 -7.15 0.59 -4.13
C SER A 77 -6.70 2.02 -3.85
N ASP A 78 -7.31 2.67 -2.86
CA ASP A 78 -6.97 4.04 -2.48
C ASP A 78 -5.50 4.16 -2.07
N VAL A 79 -4.99 3.22 -1.28
CA VAL A 79 -3.56 3.19 -0.89
C VAL A 79 -2.65 3.02 -2.12
N LEU A 80 -2.96 2.08 -3.01
CA LEU A 80 -2.11 1.81 -4.17
C LEU A 80 -2.15 2.96 -5.18
N ASP A 81 -3.27 3.67 -5.28
CA ASP A 81 -3.41 4.85 -6.13
C ASP A 81 -2.70 6.08 -5.53
N ALA A 82 -2.61 6.18 -4.20
CA ALA A 82 -1.94 7.27 -3.49
C ALA A 82 -0.40 7.19 -3.50
N LEU A 83 0.17 6.01 -3.76
CA LEU A 83 1.62 5.79 -3.74
C LEU A 83 2.27 5.94 -5.13
N PRO A 84 3.60 6.20 -5.20
CA PRO A 84 4.31 6.23 -6.47
C PRO A 84 4.07 4.96 -7.26
N ARG A 85 3.82 5.10 -8.56
CA ARG A 85 3.39 4.00 -9.42
C ARG A 85 4.31 2.78 -9.35
N ASN A 86 5.62 2.99 -9.37
CA ASN A 86 6.62 1.92 -9.25
C ASN A 86 6.58 1.20 -7.89
N HIS A 87 6.16 1.87 -6.81
CA HIS A 87 6.01 1.26 -5.49
C HIS A 87 4.79 0.34 -5.49
N SER A 88 3.66 0.83 -6.01
CA SER A 88 2.43 0.03 -6.13
C SER A 88 2.62 -1.15 -7.09
N GLU A 89 3.30 -0.95 -8.22
CA GLU A 89 3.62 -2.01 -9.20
C GLU A 89 4.62 -3.04 -8.66
N SER A 90 5.39 -2.72 -7.61
CA SER A 90 6.28 -3.70 -6.95
C SER A 90 5.47 -4.80 -6.22
N VAL A 91 4.20 -4.54 -5.89
CA VAL A 91 3.29 -5.50 -5.28
C VAL A 91 2.67 -6.40 -6.35
N GLU A 92 3.36 -7.47 -6.71
CA GLU A 92 2.86 -8.44 -7.70
C GLU A 92 1.84 -9.43 -7.13
N ASN A 93 1.97 -9.78 -5.85
CA ASN A 93 1.13 -10.79 -5.21
C ASN A 93 0.53 -10.22 -3.92
N LEU A 94 -0.76 -9.85 -3.97
CA LEU A 94 -1.50 -9.37 -2.81
C LEU A 94 -2.47 -10.45 -2.31
N SER A 95 -2.41 -10.83 -1.04
CA SER A 95 -3.41 -11.68 -0.40
C SER A 95 -4.25 -10.87 0.59
N LEU A 96 -5.57 -10.87 0.40
CA LEU A 96 -6.56 -10.35 1.34
C LEU A 96 -7.06 -11.47 2.25
N ILE A 97 -6.76 -11.39 3.54
CA ILE A 97 -7.02 -12.45 4.51
C ILE A 97 -8.19 -12.05 5.41
N PHE A 98 -9.28 -12.82 5.34
CA PHE A 98 -10.47 -12.64 6.17
C PHE A 98 -10.51 -13.65 7.31
N ASP A 99 -9.51 -13.53 8.20
CA ASP A 99 -9.37 -14.34 9.42
C ASP A 99 -8.84 -13.43 10.54
N THR A 100 -9.59 -13.32 11.65
CA THR A 100 -9.22 -12.45 12.78
C THR A 100 -7.98 -12.94 13.54
N ASP A 101 -7.62 -14.22 13.42
CA ASP A 101 -6.45 -14.81 14.07
C ASP A 101 -5.18 -14.68 13.22
N ALA A 102 -5.30 -14.21 11.96
CA ALA A 102 -4.15 -13.94 11.10
C ALA A 102 -3.32 -12.76 11.61
N LYS A 103 -2.04 -12.72 11.21
CA LYS A 103 -1.20 -11.52 11.38
C LYS A 103 -1.83 -10.33 10.64
N ARG A 104 -1.60 -9.11 11.14
CA ARG A 104 -2.13 -7.88 10.51
C ARG A 104 -1.63 -7.71 9.08
N GLY A 105 -0.33 -7.87 8.89
CA GLY A 105 0.30 -7.85 7.58
C GLY A 105 1.56 -8.72 7.53
N GLN A 106 2.03 -8.94 6.31
CA GLN A 106 3.34 -9.51 6.00
C GLN A 106 3.73 -9.13 4.56
N GLY A 107 4.80 -8.36 4.41
CA GLY A 107 5.38 -7.90 3.15
C GLY A 107 6.79 -8.45 2.92
N GLY A 108 7.26 -8.33 1.68
CA GLY A 108 8.63 -8.66 1.28
C GLY A 108 8.72 -9.18 -0.16
N GLY A 109 9.85 -8.89 -0.81
CA GLY A 109 10.02 -9.04 -2.26
C GLY A 109 8.89 -8.35 -2.99
N ASN A 110 8.09 -9.12 -3.73
CA ASN A 110 6.95 -8.61 -4.52
C ASN A 110 5.60 -9.14 -3.97
N THR A 111 5.54 -9.46 -2.68
CA THR A 111 4.36 -10.05 -2.03
C THR A 111 3.93 -9.24 -0.83
N VAL A 112 2.61 -9.02 -0.71
CA VAL A 112 1.97 -8.50 0.49
C VAL A 112 0.82 -9.41 0.88
N LYS A 113 0.70 -9.70 2.17
CA LYS A 113 -0.48 -10.33 2.77
C LYS A 113 -1.04 -9.37 3.79
N ILE A 114 -2.32 -9.08 3.71
CA ILE A 114 -2.97 -8.12 4.59
C ILE A 114 -4.25 -8.73 5.17
N ARG A 115 -4.47 -8.57 6.47
CA ARG A 115 -5.68 -9.01 7.13
C ARG A 115 -6.76 -7.94 7.01
N CYS A 116 -7.87 -8.28 6.38
CA CYS A 116 -9.05 -7.42 6.25
C CYS A 116 -10.04 -7.60 7.42
N ALA A 117 -9.97 -8.72 8.17
CA ALA A 117 -10.90 -8.99 9.25
C ALA A 117 -10.49 -8.32 10.58
N GLY A 118 -11.44 -7.64 11.24
CA GLY A 118 -11.26 -7.10 12.59
C GLY A 118 -10.24 -5.97 12.69
N ILE A 119 -10.09 -5.17 11.63
CA ILE A 119 -9.20 -4.01 11.54
C ILE A 119 -10.03 -2.80 11.04
N SER A 120 -9.70 -1.57 11.46
CA SER A 120 -10.34 -0.37 10.91
C SER A 120 -9.75 -0.04 9.54
N GLU A 121 -10.44 0.79 8.75
CA GLU A 121 -9.94 1.26 7.45
C GLU A 121 -8.61 2.02 7.60
N ASP A 122 -8.50 2.90 8.60
CA ASP A 122 -7.27 3.64 8.87
C ASP A 122 -6.10 2.70 9.24
N GLU A 123 -6.34 1.70 10.08
CA GLU A 123 -5.26 0.78 10.44
C GLU A 123 -4.93 -0.15 9.26
N LEU A 124 -5.92 -0.56 8.46
CA LEU A 124 -5.70 -1.37 7.26
C LEU A 124 -4.81 -0.63 6.26
N ALA A 125 -5.10 0.64 5.97
CA ALA A 125 -4.30 1.46 5.08
C ALA A 125 -2.89 1.67 5.63
N ALA A 126 -2.73 1.96 6.92
CA ALA A 126 -1.42 2.16 7.53
C ALA A 126 -0.57 0.88 7.53
N VAL A 127 -1.17 -0.28 7.87
CA VAL A 127 -0.47 -1.57 7.80
C VAL A 127 -0.11 -1.88 6.34
N LEU A 128 -1.00 -1.65 5.37
CA LEU A 128 -0.68 -1.88 3.96
C LEU A 128 0.49 -1.02 3.48
N ILE A 129 0.52 0.28 3.84
CA ILE A 129 1.64 1.16 3.50
C ILE A 129 2.94 0.67 4.14
N HIS A 130 2.90 0.19 5.39
CA HIS A 130 4.06 -0.44 6.05
C HIS A 130 4.53 -1.69 5.25
N GLU A 131 3.63 -2.60 4.88
CA GLU A 131 4.00 -3.81 4.13
C GLU A 131 4.52 -3.49 2.72
N ILE A 132 4.03 -2.42 2.09
CA ILE A 132 4.61 -1.90 0.83
C ILE A 132 6.00 -1.32 1.07
N GLY A 133 6.26 -0.74 2.24
CA GLY A 133 7.61 -0.38 2.67
C GLY A 133 8.57 -1.56 2.56
N HIS A 134 8.17 -2.75 3.00
CA HIS A 134 8.97 -3.97 2.82
C HIS A 134 9.12 -4.40 1.36
N THR A 135 8.11 -4.24 0.50
CA THR A 135 8.26 -4.60 -0.93
C THR A 135 9.15 -3.62 -1.68
N VAL A 136 9.09 -2.34 -1.31
CA VAL A 136 10.03 -1.34 -1.80
C VAL A 136 11.44 -1.72 -1.39
N ASP A 137 11.66 -1.93 -0.10
CA ASP A 137 12.94 -2.30 0.51
C ASP A 137 13.57 -3.54 -0.14
N THR A 138 12.85 -4.65 -0.14
CA THR A 138 13.42 -5.97 -0.46
C THR A 138 13.13 -6.44 -1.89
N GLY A 139 12.43 -5.63 -2.68
CA GLY A 139 12.01 -5.96 -4.05
C GLY A 139 12.32 -4.87 -5.07
N LEU A 140 11.92 -3.61 -4.80
CA LEU A 140 12.06 -2.52 -5.76
C LEU A 140 13.49 -1.97 -5.82
N ILE A 141 14.09 -1.70 -4.67
CA ILE A 141 15.44 -1.11 -4.57
C ILE A 141 16.55 -2.13 -4.25
N ASP A 142 16.17 -3.43 -4.21
CA ASP A 142 17.07 -4.58 -4.04
C ASP A 142 18.08 -4.71 -5.20
N SER A 143 19.27 -5.23 -4.89
CA SER A 143 20.32 -5.46 -5.87
C SER A 143 21.26 -6.58 -5.43
N TYR A 144 21.76 -7.34 -6.40
CA TYR A 144 22.74 -8.42 -6.19
C TYR A 144 24.17 -8.00 -6.58
N GLU A 145 24.37 -6.73 -6.88
CA GLU A 145 25.68 -6.18 -7.25
C GLU A 145 26.54 -5.88 -6.02
N GLY A 146 27.86 -6.01 -6.15
CA GLY A 146 28.81 -5.69 -5.08
C GLY A 146 29.19 -6.87 -4.17
N ASP A 147 29.73 -6.54 -3.00
CA ASP A 147 30.15 -7.51 -1.98
C ASP A 147 28.97 -7.83 -1.05
N VAL A 148 29.04 -8.95 -0.33
CA VAL A 148 28.05 -9.28 0.71
C VAL A 148 28.18 -8.28 1.86
N SER A 149 27.07 -7.63 2.22
CA SER A 149 26.99 -6.70 3.35
C SER A 149 26.91 -7.41 4.70
N ALA A 150 26.76 -6.64 5.79
CA ALA A 150 26.51 -7.19 7.12
C ALA A 150 25.04 -7.63 7.34
N PHE A 151 24.16 -7.44 6.35
CA PHE A 151 22.72 -7.65 6.47
C PHE A 151 22.25 -8.89 5.70
N THR A 152 21.22 -9.55 6.25
CA THR A 152 20.60 -10.72 5.62
C THR A 152 19.07 -10.68 5.74
N ASP A 153 18.37 -10.88 4.65
CA ASP A 153 16.92 -11.10 4.63
C ASP A 153 16.64 -12.60 4.80
N GLY A 154 16.41 -13.01 6.05
CA GLY A 154 16.31 -14.42 6.43
C GLY A 154 17.59 -15.21 6.10
N LEU A 155 17.58 -16.00 5.04
CA LEU A 155 18.75 -16.74 4.55
C LEU A 155 19.41 -16.09 3.32
N ARG A 156 18.82 -15.02 2.79
CA ARG A 156 19.30 -14.28 1.62
C ARG A 156 20.32 -13.25 2.08
N ALA A 157 21.49 -13.21 1.43
CA ALA A 157 22.46 -12.15 1.64
C ALA A 157 21.98 -10.85 0.99
N VAL A 158 22.15 -9.72 1.68
CA VAL A 158 21.97 -8.39 1.10
C VAL A 158 23.34 -7.91 0.61
N TYR A 159 23.40 -7.38 -0.61
CA TYR A 159 24.66 -6.99 -1.24
C TYR A 159 24.87 -5.48 -1.15
N SER A 160 26.12 -5.01 -1.15
CA SER A 160 26.44 -3.59 -0.97
C SER A 160 25.98 -2.67 -2.10
N GLY A 161 25.56 -3.22 -3.24
CA GLY A 161 24.91 -2.47 -4.31
C GLY A 161 23.40 -2.30 -4.13
N ASP A 162 22.81 -2.92 -3.10
CA ASP A 162 21.42 -2.71 -2.68
C ASP A 162 21.31 -1.35 -1.98
N LEU A 163 20.41 -0.48 -2.45
CA LEU A 163 20.24 0.86 -1.90
C LEU A 163 19.75 0.83 -0.45
N SER A 164 19.05 -0.22 -0.04
CA SER A 164 18.59 -0.36 1.34
C SER A 164 19.74 -0.47 2.34
N VAL A 165 20.91 -0.93 1.92
CA VAL A 165 22.11 -0.96 2.78
C VAL A 165 22.50 0.44 3.24
N ASP A 166 22.40 1.44 2.36
CA ASP A 166 22.70 2.83 2.73
C ASP A 166 21.74 3.35 3.81
N PHE A 167 20.47 2.93 3.77
CA PHE A 167 19.50 3.24 4.82
C PHE A 167 19.81 2.50 6.11
N TYR A 168 20.07 1.18 6.04
CA TYR A 168 20.34 0.37 7.21
C TYR A 168 21.57 0.88 7.99
N GLU A 169 22.65 1.22 7.28
CA GLU A 169 23.90 1.68 7.88
C GLU A 169 23.81 3.02 8.62
N ILE A 170 22.69 3.75 8.50
CA ILE A 170 22.42 4.96 9.29
C ILE A 170 22.36 4.65 10.78
N SER A 171 21.68 3.56 11.16
CA SER A 171 21.44 3.21 12.56
C SER A 171 22.02 1.85 12.95
N TRP A 172 22.28 0.98 11.97
CA TRP A 172 22.59 -0.44 12.17
C TRP A 172 24.01 -0.80 11.70
N THR A 173 24.55 -1.86 12.30
CA THR A 173 25.81 -2.51 11.89
C THR A 173 25.58 -3.96 11.43
N GLY A 174 24.34 -4.43 11.50
CA GLY A 174 23.85 -5.75 11.12
C GLY A 174 22.41 -5.93 11.61
N ASN A 175 21.77 -7.07 11.31
CA ASN A 175 20.34 -7.32 11.58
C ASN A 175 19.83 -7.07 13.01
N GLY A 176 20.69 -7.15 14.02
CA GLY A 176 20.28 -7.02 15.42
C GLY A 176 21.29 -6.21 16.25
N SER A 177 22.04 -5.34 15.61
CA SER A 177 23.09 -4.56 16.28
C SER A 177 23.12 -3.13 15.75
N PHE A 178 23.07 -2.19 16.67
CA PHE A 178 23.10 -0.76 16.37
C PHE A 178 24.52 -0.21 16.36
N ARG A 179 24.67 0.98 15.78
CA ARG A 179 25.86 1.82 15.99
C ARG A 179 25.90 2.34 17.43
N GLU A 180 27.08 2.72 17.92
CA GLU A 180 27.28 3.12 19.32
C GLU A 180 26.47 4.35 19.71
N GLU A 181 26.30 5.29 18.78
CA GLU A 181 25.57 6.54 18.94
C GLU A 181 24.04 6.38 18.83
N THR A 182 23.57 5.25 18.32
CA THR A 182 22.15 4.96 18.09
C THR A 182 21.44 4.70 19.42
N ASN A 183 20.27 5.33 19.59
CA ASN A 183 19.39 5.12 20.74
C ASN A 183 17.93 5.12 20.29
N GLY A 184 16.98 4.90 21.22
CA GLY A 184 15.56 4.81 20.86
C GLY A 184 14.99 6.04 20.14
N TYR A 185 15.58 7.22 20.31
CA TYR A 185 15.14 8.42 19.60
C TYR A 185 15.68 8.55 18.18
N SER A 186 16.56 7.64 17.74
CA SER A 186 17.02 7.52 16.35
C SER A 186 16.03 6.79 15.45
N PHE A 187 14.88 6.38 15.98
CA PHE A 187 13.83 5.65 15.29
C PHE A 187 12.50 6.41 15.38
N VAL A 188 11.61 6.17 14.43
CA VAL A 188 10.27 6.79 14.39
C VAL A 188 9.28 6.13 15.35
N SER A 189 9.51 4.85 15.68
CA SER A 189 8.73 4.05 16.62
C SER A 189 9.63 3.07 17.38
N GLU A 190 9.11 2.43 18.45
CA GLU A 190 9.83 1.33 19.10
C GLU A 190 9.88 0.09 18.20
N TYR A 191 8.86 -0.15 17.37
CA TYR A 191 8.83 -1.29 16.45
C TYR A 191 9.92 -1.20 15.38
N ALA A 192 10.22 0.02 14.90
CA ALA A 192 11.35 0.31 14.03
C ALA A 192 12.72 -0.07 14.65
N MET A 193 12.80 -0.26 15.97
CA MET A 193 14.02 -0.71 16.65
C MET A 193 14.22 -2.23 16.62
N THR A 194 13.31 -2.98 16.00
CA THR A 194 13.35 -4.45 16.00
C THR A 194 14.52 -4.95 15.17
N ASP A 195 14.60 -4.50 13.92
CA ASP A 195 15.65 -4.83 12.95
C ASP A 195 15.66 -3.77 11.82
N PRO A 196 16.67 -3.73 10.95
CA PRO A 196 16.76 -2.73 9.88
C PRO A 196 15.62 -2.75 8.85
N PHE A 197 14.95 -3.90 8.67
CA PHE A 197 13.85 -4.03 7.72
C PHE A 197 12.58 -3.38 8.29
N GLU A 198 12.31 -3.61 9.58
CA GLU A 198 11.23 -2.94 10.31
C GLU A 198 11.48 -1.44 10.44
N ASP A 199 12.74 -1.03 10.64
CA ASP A 199 13.12 0.39 10.62
C ASP A 199 12.78 1.06 9.29
N PHE A 200 13.08 0.39 8.18
CA PHE A 200 12.75 0.89 6.85
C PHE A 200 11.24 0.98 6.65
N ALA A 201 10.50 -0.10 6.93
CA ALA A 201 9.05 -0.16 6.71
C ALA A 201 8.27 0.84 7.58
N GLU A 202 8.62 0.95 8.87
CA GLU A 202 8.05 1.95 9.76
C GLU A 202 8.42 3.37 9.32
N SER A 203 9.66 3.62 8.89
CA SER A 203 10.07 4.95 8.40
C SER A 203 9.39 5.30 7.08
N TYR A 204 9.19 4.34 6.19
CA TYR A 204 8.43 4.51 4.95
C TYR A 204 6.98 4.91 5.24
N LEU A 205 6.30 4.17 6.12
CA LEU A 205 4.96 4.52 6.59
C LEU A 205 4.91 5.92 7.19
N TYR A 206 5.86 6.21 8.08
CA TYR A 206 5.94 7.50 8.77
C TYR A 206 6.19 8.65 7.81
N TYR A 207 6.95 8.42 6.73
CA TYR A 207 7.18 9.41 5.69
C TYR A 207 5.90 9.74 4.92
N VAL A 208 5.09 8.72 4.62
CA VAL A 208 3.83 8.87 3.86
C VAL A 208 2.72 9.50 4.72
N LEU A 209 2.47 8.98 5.92
CA LEU A 209 1.33 9.40 6.75
C LEU A 209 1.67 10.47 7.80
N HIS A 210 2.93 10.57 8.19
CA HIS A 210 3.38 11.41 9.31
C HIS A 210 4.57 12.29 8.94
N GLY A 211 4.64 12.73 7.67
CA GLY A 211 5.79 13.46 7.15
C GLY A 211 6.11 14.75 7.92
N GLU A 212 5.09 15.44 8.47
CA GLU A 212 5.28 16.64 9.28
C GLU A 212 5.93 16.32 10.63
N SER A 213 5.42 15.29 11.30
CA SER A 213 6.05 14.71 12.48
C SER A 213 7.46 14.19 12.21
N PHE A 214 7.72 13.54 11.07
CA PHE A 214 9.05 13.03 10.72
C PHE A 214 10.04 14.18 10.59
N ARG A 215 9.71 15.20 9.78
CA ARG A 215 10.55 16.39 9.62
C ARG A 215 10.83 17.07 10.97
N ARG A 216 9.84 17.13 11.86
CA ARG A 216 10.02 17.68 13.21
C ARG A 216 11.03 16.89 14.04
N LEU A 217 10.97 15.55 14.00
CA LEU A 217 11.92 14.70 14.71
C LEU A 217 13.33 14.75 14.08
N ALA A 218 13.41 14.81 12.76
CA ALA A 218 14.66 14.92 11.99
C ALA A 218 15.47 16.17 12.38
N LEU A 219 14.82 17.30 12.66
CA LEU A 219 15.50 18.52 13.13
C LEU A 219 16.29 18.35 14.44
N LEU A 220 16.05 17.27 15.20
CA LEU A 220 16.64 17.03 16.50
C LEU A 220 17.56 15.80 16.55
N ASN A 221 17.59 14.99 15.49
CA ASN A 221 18.35 13.75 15.46
C ASN A 221 18.92 13.50 14.06
N GLU A 222 20.25 13.47 13.95
CA GLU A 222 20.97 13.34 12.68
C GLU A 222 20.67 12.02 11.95
N GLN A 223 20.37 10.93 12.67
CA GLN A 223 20.00 9.66 12.03
C GLN A 223 18.58 9.72 11.46
N LEU A 224 17.63 10.35 12.17
CA LEU A 224 16.28 10.57 11.62
C LEU A 224 16.31 11.54 10.43
N ASP A 225 17.16 12.57 10.46
CA ASP A 225 17.38 13.46 9.32
C ASP A 225 17.94 12.69 8.11
N ALA A 226 18.94 11.83 8.33
CA ALA A 226 19.50 10.98 7.28
C ALA A 226 18.45 10.00 6.71
N LYS A 227 17.63 9.38 7.55
CA LYS A 227 16.56 8.47 7.11
C LYS A 227 15.49 9.21 6.31
N TYR A 228 15.06 10.37 6.79
CA TYR A 228 14.10 11.22 6.08
C TYR A 228 14.66 11.65 4.72
N ALA A 229 15.91 12.10 4.68
CA ALA A 229 16.58 12.50 3.45
C ALA A 229 16.75 11.32 2.49
N PHE A 230 17.08 10.13 2.99
CA PHE A 230 17.18 8.92 2.17
C PHE A 230 15.84 8.61 1.50
N LEU A 231 14.76 8.56 2.29
CA LEU A 231 13.42 8.29 1.77
C LEU A 231 13.02 9.36 0.74
N ARG A 232 13.24 10.64 1.05
CA ARG A 232 12.95 11.73 0.11
C ARG A 232 13.72 11.58 -1.19
N ASP A 233 15.03 11.44 -1.13
CA ASP A 233 15.89 11.62 -2.30
C ASP A 233 15.99 10.36 -3.17
N TYR A 234 15.98 9.18 -2.56
CA TYR A 234 16.24 7.91 -3.24
C TYR A 234 15.01 7.02 -3.40
N VAL A 235 14.05 7.10 -2.46
CA VAL A 235 12.84 6.27 -2.51
C VAL A 235 11.69 7.00 -3.17
N PHE A 236 11.42 8.24 -2.78
CA PHE A 236 10.30 9.04 -3.27
C PHE A 236 10.69 10.10 -4.30
N GLU A 237 11.96 10.15 -4.73
CA GLU A 237 12.47 11.03 -5.79
C GLU A 237 12.10 12.52 -5.61
N GLY A 238 12.07 13.00 -4.37
CA GLY A 238 11.75 14.36 -3.99
C GLY A 238 10.28 14.63 -3.66
N VAL A 239 9.40 13.64 -3.80
CA VAL A 239 7.98 13.76 -3.39
C VAL A 239 7.90 13.73 -1.86
N GLU A 240 7.28 14.76 -1.27
CA GLU A 240 7.08 14.89 0.18
C GLU A 240 5.58 14.90 0.51
N TYR A 241 5.22 14.26 1.62
CA TYR A 241 3.84 14.21 2.11
C TYR A 241 3.60 15.19 3.27
N SER A 242 2.42 15.82 3.27
CA SER A 242 1.99 16.80 4.28
C SER A 242 0.47 16.97 4.26
N GLY A 243 -0.13 17.43 5.36
CA GLY A 243 -1.57 17.73 5.43
C GLY A 243 -2.47 16.55 5.81
N ILE A 244 -1.94 15.33 5.80
CA ILE A 244 -2.60 14.10 6.26
C ILE A 244 -2.29 13.76 7.73
N ASP A 245 -1.20 14.32 8.28
CA ASP A 245 -0.68 13.97 9.60
C ASP A 245 -1.64 14.45 10.71
N GLY A 246 -2.32 13.50 11.34
CA GLY A 246 -3.19 13.73 12.50
C GLY A 246 -2.45 13.59 13.83
N TYR A 247 -1.15 13.28 13.78
CA TYR A 247 -0.29 13.03 14.90
C TYR A 247 0.72 14.17 15.08
N GLU A 248 0.94 14.58 16.32
CA GLU A 248 2.04 15.47 16.65
C GLU A 248 3.11 14.71 17.44
N ALA A 249 4.22 14.39 16.78
CA ALA A 249 5.29 13.65 17.43
C ALA A 249 5.84 14.35 18.69
N PRO A 250 5.83 13.66 19.85
CA PRO A 250 6.51 14.13 21.03
C PRO A 250 8.03 14.06 20.84
N LEU A 251 8.74 15.08 21.31
CA LEU A 251 10.17 15.19 21.08
C LEU A 251 10.99 14.13 21.84
N PHE A 252 10.49 13.69 23.01
CA PHE A 252 11.20 12.81 23.95
C PHE A 252 10.41 11.54 24.28
N ASP A 253 9.60 11.08 23.34
CA ASP A 253 8.85 9.83 23.46
C ASP A 253 8.69 9.23 22.06
N ARG A 254 8.49 7.92 21.97
CA ARG A 254 8.24 7.23 20.70
C ARG A 254 7.04 6.31 20.84
N PRO A 255 6.11 6.33 19.87
CA PRO A 255 5.04 5.35 19.86
C PRO A 255 5.62 3.95 19.67
N TYR A 256 4.96 2.93 20.21
CA TYR A 256 5.38 1.57 19.96
C TYR A 256 5.27 1.21 18.47
N ASP A 257 4.14 1.54 17.84
CA ASP A 257 3.77 1.08 16.50
C ASP A 257 3.18 2.25 15.70
N ALA A 258 3.81 2.60 14.57
CA ALA A 258 3.39 3.73 13.74
C ALA A 258 2.06 3.47 13.01
N THR A 259 1.67 2.21 12.77
CA THR A 259 0.40 1.86 12.09
C THR A 259 -0.85 2.23 12.90
N ARG A 260 -0.67 2.64 14.15
CA ARG A 260 -1.73 2.99 15.10
C ARG A 260 -1.87 4.50 15.33
N LEU A 261 -1.04 5.30 14.70
CA LEU A 261 -1.05 6.74 14.86
C LEU A 261 -2.22 7.38 14.11
N PRO A 262 -2.77 8.50 14.62
CA PRO A 262 -3.87 9.20 13.96
C PRO A 262 -3.41 9.92 12.69
N TYR A 263 -4.23 9.83 11.63
CA TYR A 263 -4.09 10.56 10.37
C TYR A 263 -5.47 10.68 9.71
N GLU A 264 -5.58 11.50 8.67
CA GLU A 264 -6.85 11.73 7.96
C GLU A 264 -6.90 10.91 6.66
N LEU A 265 -7.42 9.68 6.71
CA LEU A 265 -7.45 8.77 5.53
C LEU A 265 -8.13 9.38 4.29
N ALA A 266 -9.13 10.24 4.49
CA ALA A 266 -9.82 10.92 3.38
C ALA A 266 -8.90 11.88 2.58
N GLU A 267 -7.76 12.28 3.17
CA GLU A 267 -6.74 13.11 2.52
C GLU A 267 -5.62 12.25 1.89
N LEU A 268 -5.74 10.92 1.91
CA LEU A 268 -4.84 9.96 1.23
C LEU A 268 -5.16 9.88 -0.27
N VAL A 269 -5.11 11.02 -0.96
CA VAL A 269 -5.43 11.13 -2.39
C VAL A 269 -4.46 12.11 -3.06
N TRP A 270 -3.89 11.70 -4.20
CA TRP A 270 -2.92 12.49 -4.95
C TRP A 270 -3.16 12.45 -6.46
#